data_AF-A0A350XN27-F1
#
_entry.id   AF-A0A350XN27-F1
#
_cell.length_a   1.000
_cell.length_b   1.000
_cell.length_c   1.000
_cell.angle_alpha   90.00
_cell.angle_beta   90.00
_cell.angle_gamma   90.00
#
_symmetry.space_group_name_H-M   'P 1'
#
loop_
_entity.id
_entity.type
_entity.pdbx_description
1 polymer ?
#
loop_
_entity_poly.entity_id
_entity_poly.type
_entity_poly.pdbx_seq_one_letter_code
_entity_poly.pdbx_strand_id
1 'polypeptide(L)'
;NALTAFNFTRVFGLIFGGKLQEMSVRSPECFWPITLPMVVELGFVFHLPLILQSFNLLPSWAELNKDVALMLIWSSIFGLSIGAVVYLGNAIQKPVQLPWKPLQDLFAYDFYTPQLYRVTIVFVVALVSQITAWFDRYIVDGVVNLVGVVTVFSGQSLKYNVSGQTQFYALTILLGVALLGLLVSWPLLSRLSLLIG
;
A
#
# COMPACT_ATOMS: atom_id res chain seq x y z
N ASN A 1 21.77 21.75 -7.70
CA ASN A 1 21.67 23.12 -8.24
C ASN A 1 21.71 23.16 -9.76
N ALA A 2 22.78 22.72 -10.43
CA ALA A 2 22.83 22.77 -11.90
C ALA A 2 21.67 22.00 -12.57
N LEU A 3 21.44 20.74 -12.19
CA LEU A 3 20.37 19.91 -12.77
C LEU A 3 18.96 20.44 -12.46
N THR A 4 18.75 20.96 -11.26
CA THR A 4 17.45 21.54 -10.85
C THR A 4 17.18 22.82 -11.63
N ALA A 5 18.16 23.71 -11.73
CA ALA A 5 18.11 24.91 -12.56
C ALA A 5 17.83 24.57 -14.03
N PHE A 6 18.56 23.59 -14.58
CA PHE A 6 18.35 23.10 -15.95
C PHE A 6 16.91 22.59 -16.16
N ASN A 7 16.37 21.80 -15.23
CA ASN A 7 15.00 21.29 -15.32
C ASN A 7 13.95 22.41 -15.29
N PHE A 8 14.09 23.40 -14.40
CA PHE A 8 13.19 24.56 -14.38
C PHE A 8 13.24 25.35 -15.69
N THR A 9 14.45 25.63 -16.22
CA THR A 9 14.58 26.31 -17.52
C THR A 9 14.05 25.50 -18.68
N ARG A 10 14.15 24.16 -18.64
CA ARG A 10 13.53 23.28 -19.62
C ARG A 10 12.01 23.44 -19.60
N VAL A 11 11.39 23.33 -18.43
CA VAL A 11 9.92 23.45 -18.29
C VAL A 11 9.46 24.84 -18.72
N PHE A 12 10.13 25.90 -18.25
CA PHE A 12 9.83 27.27 -18.65
C PHE A 12 9.99 27.47 -20.17
N GLY A 13 11.08 26.99 -20.76
CA GLY A 13 11.34 27.11 -22.20
C GLY A 13 10.36 26.35 -23.07
N LEU A 14 9.89 25.17 -22.63
CA LEU A 14 8.88 24.40 -23.34
C LEU A 14 7.48 25.00 -23.26
N ILE A 15 7.13 25.63 -22.12
CA ILE A 15 5.80 26.23 -21.91
C ILE A 15 5.72 27.64 -22.53
N PHE A 16 6.71 28.49 -22.29
CA PHE A 16 6.65 29.92 -22.65
C PHE A 16 7.54 30.31 -23.84
N GLY A 17 8.66 29.62 -24.07
CA GLY A 17 9.67 30.01 -25.05
C GLY A 17 9.53 29.38 -26.45
N GLY A 18 8.61 28.43 -26.62
CA GLY A 18 8.43 27.67 -27.86
C GLY A 18 7.51 28.34 -28.89
N LYS A 19 7.34 27.68 -30.04
CA LYS A 19 6.24 28.02 -30.97
C LYS A 19 4.92 27.65 -30.32
N LEU A 20 3.92 28.50 -30.50
CA LEU A 20 2.55 28.25 -30.05
C LEU A 20 2.05 26.93 -30.63
N GLN A 21 1.54 26.06 -29.76
CA GLN A 21 0.86 24.83 -30.16
C GLN A 21 -0.62 25.14 -30.40
N GLU A 22 -1.31 24.32 -31.19
CA GLU A 22 -2.75 24.48 -31.47
C GLU A 22 -3.58 24.59 -30.18
N MET A 23 -3.20 23.84 -29.15
CA MET A 23 -3.84 23.85 -27.83
C MET A 23 -3.60 25.13 -27.02
N SER A 24 -2.58 25.93 -27.34
CA SER A 24 -2.18 27.13 -26.60
C SER A 24 -2.49 28.43 -27.36
N VAL A 25 -3.15 28.37 -28.52
CA VAL A 25 -3.44 29.56 -29.36
C VAL A 25 -4.38 30.54 -28.65
N ARG A 26 -5.31 30.04 -27.85
CA ARG A 26 -6.31 30.85 -27.12
C ARG A 26 -6.26 30.54 -25.62
N SER A 27 -5.21 31.03 -24.97
CA SER A 27 -5.00 30.86 -23.53
C SER A 27 -5.10 32.23 -22.83
N PRO A 28 -6.32 32.69 -22.46
CA PRO A 28 -6.47 33.91 -21.68
C PRO A 28 -5.87 33.74 -20.28
N GLU A 29 -5.45 34.86 -19.68
CA GLU A 29 -4.92 34.89 -18.32
C GLU A 29 -5.94 34.37 -17.29
N CYS A 30 -5.42 33.85 -16.19
CA CYS A 30 -6.23 33.28 -15.12
C CYS A 30 -7.08 34.35 -14.41
N PHE A 31 -8.27 33.96 -13.93
CA PHE A 31 -9.16 34.84 -13.17
C PHE A 31 -8.59 35.23 -11.80
N TRP A 32 -9.03 36.37 -11.26
CA TRP A 32 -8.45 37.02 -10.07
C TRP A 32 -8.26 36.15 -8.80
N PRO A 33 -9.12 35.17 -8.46
CA PRO A 33 -8.94 34.25 -7.33
C PRO A 33 -7.78 33.26 -7.49
N ILE A 34 -7.29 32.99 -8.71
CA ILE A 34 -6.05 32.22 -8.92
C ILE A 34 -4.86 33.18 -8.90
N THR A 35 -4.99 34.35 -9.53
CA THR A 35 -3.91 35.34 -9.62
C THR A 35 -3.53 35.94 -8.27
N LEU A 36 -4.51 36.23 -7.40
CA LEU A 36 -4.24 36.84 -6.09
C LEU A 36 -3.36 35.95 -5.19
N PRO A 37 -3.67 34.66 -4.93
CA PRO A 37 -2.77 33.80 -4.16
C PRO A 37 -1.38 33.69 -4.76
N MET A 38 -1.25 33.55 -6.09
CA MET A 38 0.06 33.46 -6.75
C MET A 38 0.91 34.72 -6.54
N VAL A 39 0.31 35.91 -6.66
CA VAL A 39 1.02 37.19 -6.47
C VAL A 39 1.39 37.39 -4.99
N VAL A 40 0.51 37.00 -4.06
CA VAL A 40 0.80 37.07 -2.61
C VAL A 40 1.94 36.12 -2.25
N GLU A 41 1.93 34.88 -2.75
CA GLU A 41 3.01 33.91 -2.52
C GLU A 41 4.33 34.38 -3.14
N LEU A 42 4.31 34.93 -4.35
CA LEU A 42 5.48 35.53 -4.98
C LEU A 42 6.07 36.66 -4.12
N GLY A 43 5.20 37.53 -3.58
CA GLY A 43 5.59 38.57 -2.63
C GLY A 43 6.24 37.99 -1.39
N PHE A 44 5.65 36.96 -0.80
CA PHE A 44 6.21 36.28 0.37
C PHE A 44 7.60 35.68 0.10
N VAL A 45 7.79 34.98 -1.03
CA VAL A 45 9.08 34.37 -1.41
C VAL A 45 10.18 35.43 -1.52
N PHE A 46 9.89 36.62 -2.06
CA PHE A 46 10.87 37.71 -2.13
C PHE A 46 11.23 38.28 -0.75
N HIS A 47 10.28 38.32 0.20
CA HIS A 47 10.53 38.84 1.54
C HIS A 47 11.13 37.79 2.50
N LEU A 48 11.03 36.50 2.18
CA LEU A 48 11.47 35.40 3.04
C LEU A 48 12.94 35.53 3.50
N PRO A 49 13.93 35.87 2.64
CA PRO A 49 15.29 36.10 3.11
C PRO A 49 15.41 37.23 4.14
N LEU A 50 14.68 38.33 3.95
CA LEU A 50 14.68 39.49 4.86
C LEU A 50 14.03 39.15 6.21
N ILE A 51 12.95 38.37 6.18
CA ILE A 51 12.26 37.90 7.38
C ILE A 51 13.16 36.94 8.18
N LEU A 52 13.83 35.99 7.51
CA LEU A 52 14.77 35.08 8.18
C LEU A 52 15.96 35.83 8.77
N GLN A 53 16.43 36.89 8.10
CA GLN A 53 17.47 37.75 8.62
C GLN A 53 17.01 38.55 9.84
N SER A 54 15.80 39.13 9.84
CA SER A 54 15.28 39.91 10.97
C SER A 54 15.05 39.08 12.23
N PHE A 55 14.71 37.79 12.07
CA PHE A 55 14.59 36.84 13.17
C PHE A 55 15.92 36.20 13.61
N ASN A 56 17.06 36.60 13.04
CA ASN A 56 18.39 36.03 13.32
C ASN A 56 18.44 34.50 13.12
N LEU A 57 17.67 33.97 12.16
CA LEU A 57 17.66 32.54 11.81
C LEU A 57 18.75 32.17 10.79
N LEU A 58 19.40 33.17 10.19
CA LEU A 58 20.50 32.99 9.24
C LEU A 58 21.85 33.18 9.95
N PRO A 59 22.88 32.38 9.60
CA PRO A 59 24.22 32.58 10.11
C PRO A 59 24.80 33.93 9.67
N SER A 60 25.75 34.45 10.44
CA SER A 60 26.39 35.72 10.12
C SER A 60 27.24 35.60 8.84
N TRP A 61 27.37 36.70 8.09
CA TRP A 61 28.18 36.74 6.87
C TRP A 61 29.67 36.40 7.09
N ALA A 62 30.15 36.50 8.33
CA ALA A 62 31.52 36.17 8.71
C ALA A 62 31.74 34.66 8.88
N GLU A 63 30.72 33.92 9.29
CA GLU A 63 30.77 32.45 9.48
C GLU A 63 30.52 31.67 8.19
N LEU A 64 30.00 32.36 7.17
CA LEU A 64 29.62 31.75 5.90
C LEU A 64 30.84 31.48 5.03
N ASN A 65 31.00 30.22 4.61
CA ASN A 65 32.04 29.83 3.67
C ASN A 65 31.73 30.39 2.26
N LYS A 66 32.44 31.46 1.89
CA LYS A 66 32.25 32.18 0.63
C LYS A 66 32.57 31.33 -0.60
N ASP A 67 33.52 30.39 -0.49
CA ASP A 67 33.91 29.53 -1.61
C ASP A 67 32.76 28.58 -1.98
N VAL A 68 32.11 27.98 -0.99
CA VAL A 68 30.96 27.10 -1.21
C VAL A 68 29.78 27.89 -1.79
N ALA A 69 29.50 29.08 -1.27
CA ALA A 69 28.43 29.93 -1.79
C ALA A 69 28.65 30.31 -3.26
N LEU A 70 29.87 30.69 -3.62
CA LEU A 70 30.24 30.98 -5.00
C LEU A 70 30.06 29.75 -5.90
N MET A 71 30.50 28.57 -5.48
CA MET A 71 30.29 27.33 -6.25
C MET A 71 28.80 27.03 -6.48
N LEU A 72 27.95 27.26 -5.47
CA LEU A 72 26.51 27.05 -5.58
C LEU A 72 25.88 28.03 -6.59
N ILE A 73 26.24 29.31 -6.52
CA ILE A 73 25.77 30.34 -7.46
C ILE A 73 26.20 29.99 -8.89
N TRP A 74 27.48 29.67 -9.09
CA TRP A 74 28.01 29.29 -10.40
C TRP A 74 27.34 28.04 -10.97
N SER A 75 27.12 27.01 -10.15
CA SER A 75 26.44 25.80 -10.59
C SER A 75 24.99 26.06 -11.03
N SER A 76 24.27 26.97 -10.35
CA SER A 76 22.92 27.38 -10.72
C SER A 76 22.92 28.15 -12.03
N ILE A 77 23.79 29.17 -12.17
CA ILE A 77 23.93 29.96 -13.40
C ILE A 77 24.25 29.05 -14.57
N PHE A 78 25.20 28.14 -14.41
CA PHE A 78 25.60 27.18 -15.44
C PHE A 78 24.41 26.30 -15.90
N GLY A 79 23.64 25.77 -14.95
CA GLY A 79 22.43 25.00 -15.24
C GLY A 79 21.37 25.81 -16.01
N LEU A 80 21.12 27.06 -15.58
CA LEU A 80 20.18 27.97 -16.24
C LEU A 80 20.65 28.30 -17.68
N SER A 81 21.93 28.60 -17.86
CA SER A 81 22.51 28.97 -19.15
C SER A 81 22.40 27.83 -20.16
N ILE A 82 22.79 26.61 -19.77
CA ILE A 82 22.69 25.44 -20.66
C ILE A 82 21.22 25.17 -21.01
N GLY A 83 20.32 25.20 -20.02
CA GLY A 83 18.89 24.95 -20.27
C GLY A 83 18.27 26.00 -21.17
N ALA A 84 18.62 27.27 -21.00
CA ALA A 84 18.17 28.36 -21.88
C ALA A 84 18.67 28.18 -23.32
N VAL A 85 19.95 27.86 -23.52
CA VAL A 85 20.51 27.64 -24.86
C VAL A 85 19.83 26.46 -25.57
N VAL A 86 19.56 25.37 -24.85
CA VAL A 86 18.93 24.16 -25.41
C VAL A 86 17.45 24.36 -25.72
N TYR A 87 16.69 24.97 -24.81
CA TYR A 87 15.22 25.01 -24.90
C TYR A 87 14.64 26.33 -25.39
N LEU A 88 15.25 27.48 -25.09
CA LEU A 88 14.83 28.77 -25.66
C LEU A 88 15.49 29.02 -27.03
N GLY A 89 16.68 28.45 -27.26
CA GLY A 89 17.31 28.47 -28.57
C GLY A 89 16.62 27.54 -29.59
N ASN A 90 16.89 27.80 -30.87
CA ASN A 90 16.51 26.93 -31.99
C ASN A 90 17.69 26.07 -32.49
N ALA A 91 18.78 25.99 -31.72
CA ALA A 91 20.01 25.31 -32.12
C ALA A 91 19.87 23.78 -32.15
N ILE A 92 18.95 23.21 -31.36
CA ILE A 92 18.76 21.76 -31.23
C ILE A 92 17.32 21.43 -31.67
N GLN A 93 17.18 20.44 -32.55
CA GLN A 93 15.87 19.95 -32.96
C GLN A 93 15.19 19.23 -31.80
N LYS A 94 13.92 19.57 -31.56
CA LYS A 94 13.08 18.98 -30.50
C LYS A 94 12.22 17.88 -31.14
N PRO A 95 12.06 16.69 -30.51
CA PRO A 95 12.47 16.33 -29.15
C PRO A 95 13.96 16.02 -29.01
N VAL A 96 14.56 16.46 -27.90
CA VAL A 96 15.97 16.19 -27.58
C VAL A 96 16.15 14.71 -27.27
N GLN A 97 16.98 14.02 -28.05
CA GLN A 97 17.36 12.63 -27.81
C GLN A 97 18.77 12.59 -27.21
N LEU A 98 18.93 11.87 -26.11
CA LEU A 98 20.26 11.59 -25.57
C LEU A 98 20.97 10.58 -26.47
N PRO A 99 22.31 10.60 -26.52
CA PRO A 99 23.07 9.61 -27.29
C PRO A 99 22.81 8.18 -26.80
N TRP A 100 22.45 8.01 -25.52
CA TRP A 100 22.13 6.72 -24.92
C TRP A 100 20.64 6.61 -24.59
N LYS A 101 19.86 6.04 -25.53
CA LYS A 101 18.39 5.86 -25.40
C LYS A 101 17.96 5.08 -24.15
N PRO A 102 18.58 3.92 -23.80
CA PRO A 102 18.26 3.21 -22.55
C PRO A 102 18.35 4.07 -21.29
N LEU A 103 19.32 4.97 -21.23
CA LEU A 103 19.48 5.89 -20.10
C LEU A 103 18.39 6.97 -20.09
N GLN A 104 18.00 7.46 -21.28
CA GLN A 104 16.86 8.37 -21.42
C GLN A 104 15.56 7.72 -20.97
N ASP A 105 15.31 6.48 -21.39
CA ASP A 105 14.13 5.72 -21.03
C ASP A 105 14.11 5.41 -19.52
N LEU A 106 15.26 5.08 -18.92
CA LEU A 106 15.39 4.87 -17.48
C LEU A 106 14.90 6.08 -16.67
N PHE A 107 15.33 7.28 -17.04
CA PHE A 107 14.88 8.51 -16.39
C PHE A 107 13.45 8.90 -16.76
N ALA A 108 12.99 8.58 -17.97
CA ALA A 108 11.63 8.87 -18.42
C ALA A 108 10.57 8.00 -17.72
N TYR A 109 10.92 6.78 -17.30
CA TYR A 109 10.04 5.85 -16.58
C TYR A 109 10.28 5.82 -15.07
N ASP A 110 10.80 6.89 -14.47
CA ASP A 110 11.06 7.01 -13.02
C ASP A 110 11.84 5.81 -12.45
N PHE A 111 12.91 5.41 -13.16
CA PHE A 111 13.76 4.25 -12.84
C PHE A 111 13.00 2.91 -12.77
N TYR A 112 11.84 2.82 -13.42
CA TYR A 112 10.93 1.68 -13.34
C TYR A 112 10.50 1.32 -11.90
N THR A 113 10.59 2.29 -10.98
CA THR A 113 10.23 2.11 -9.57
C THR A 113 8.79 1.58 -9.40
N PRO A 114 7.78 2.08 -10.14
CA PRO A 114 6.43 1.55 -10.05
C PRO A 114 6.31 0.09 -10.53
N GLN A 115 7.00 -0.31 -11.60
CA GLN A 115 6.99 -1.71 -12.05
C GLN A 115 7.69 -2.62 -11.04
N LEU A 116 8.83 -2.20 -10.50
CA LEU A 116 9.55 -2.94 -9.47
C LEU A 116 8.69 -3.13 -8.22
N TYR A 117 8.03 -2.07 -7.74
CA TYR A 117 7.12 -2.13 -6.59
C TYR A 117 5.97 -3.12 -6.83
N ARG A 118 5.38 -3.09 -8.05
CA ARG A 118 4.31 -4.00 -8.43
C ARG A 118 4.76 -5.46 -8.47
N VAL A 119 5.93 -5.74 -9.04
CA VAL A 119 6.45 -7.11 -9.21
C VAL A 119 7.00 -7.69 -7.90
N THR A 120 7.46 -6.83 -6.99
CA THR A 120 8.02 -7.29 -5.70
C THR A 120 6.96 -7.26 -4.61
N ILE A 121 6.63 -6.08 -4.10
CA ILE A 121 5.79 -5.92 -2.91
C ILE A 121 4.35 -6.31 -3.21
N VAL A 122 3.75 -5.76 -4.28
CA VAL A 122 2.34 -6.04 -4.58
C VAL A 122 2.13 -7.51 -4.93
N PHE A 123 3.05 -8.11 -5.71
CA PHE A 123 2.98 -9.54 -6.03
C PHE A 123 3.08 -10.44 -4.79
N VAL A 124 4.05 -10.18 -3.90
CA VAL A 124 4.23 -10.98 -2.68
C VAL A 124 3.00 -10.85 -1.77
N VAL A 125 2.50 -9.64 -1.56
CA VAL A 125 1.31 -9.40 -0.72
C VAL A 125 0.08 -10.06 -1.34
N ALA A 126 -0.09 -9.97 -2.67
CA ALA A 126 -1.20 -10.61 -3.36
C ALA A 126 -1.14 -12.14 -3.24
N LEU A 127 0.05 -12.73 -3.39
CA LEU A 127 0.26 -14.17 -3.24
C LEU A 127 -0.07 -14.64 -1.81
N VAL A 128 0.45 -13.96 -0.80
CA VAL A 128 0.16 -14.29 0.62
C VAL A 128 -1.33 -14.13 0.94
N SER A 129 -1.97 -13.08 0.41
CA SER A 129 -3.41 -12.86 0.56
C SER A 129 -4.21 -14.01 -0.04
N GLN A 130 -3.86 -14.44 -1.26
CA GLN A 130 -4.54 -15.54 -1.93
C GLN A 130 -4.37 -16.87 -1.19
N ILE A 131 -3.17 -17.16 -0.66
CA ILE A 131 -2.93 -18.36 0.16
C ILE A 131 -3.75 -18.32 1.43
N THR A 132 -3.76 -17.18 2.13
CA THR A 132 -4.52 -17.02 3.38
C THR A 132 -6.02 -17.20 3.14
N ALA A 133 -6.55 -16.60 2.07
CA ALA A 133 -7.96 -16.74 1.70
C ALA A 133 -8.33 -18.18 1.30
N TRP A 134 -7.42 -18.87 0.62
CA TRP A 134 -7.60 -20.29 0.30
C TRP A 134 -7.60 -21.15 1.59
N PHE A 135 -6.66 -20.91 2.49
CA PHE A 135 -6.56 -21.64 3.76
C PHE A 135 -7.84 -21.50 4.59
N ASP A 136 -8.33 -20.27 4.76
CA ASP A 136 -9.55 -19.98 5.51
C ASP A 136 -10.77 -20.72 4.91
N ARG A 137 -10.98 -20.55 3.60
CA ARG A 137 -12.15 -21.12 2.90
C ARG A 137 -12.16 -22.64 2.81
N TYR A 138 -11.01 -23.30 2.73
CA TYR A 138 -10.95 -24.76 2.56
C TYR A 138 -10.71 -25.50 3.86
N ILE A 139 -9.84 -24.98 4.73
CA ILE A 139 -9.44 -25.67 5.96
C ILE A 139 -10.33 -25.21 7.12
N VAL A 140 -10.41 -23.91 7.38
CA VAL A 140 -11.15 -23.40 8.54
C VAL A 140 -12.66 -23.63 8.35
N ASP A 141 -13.21 -23.15 7.24
CA ASP A 141 -14.62 -23.37 6.89
C ASP A 141 -14.95 -24.86 6.74
N GLY A 142 -14.01 -25.65 6.19
CA GLY A 142 -14.17 -27.09 6.03
C GLY A 142 -14.38 -27.81 7.37
N VAL A 143 -13.57 -27.46 8.37
CA VAL A 143 -13.69 -28.01 9.73
C VAL A 143 -15.01 -27.61 10.37
N VAL A 144 -15.41 -26.34 10.26
CA VAL A 144 -16.67 -25.83 10.84
C VAL A 144 -17.88 -26.53 10.19
N ASN A 145 -17.88 -26.65 8.87
CA ASN A 145 -18.94 -27.35 8.14
C ASN A 145 -19.02 -28.84 8.52
N LEU A 146 -17.88 -29.51 8.70
CA LEU A 146 -17.86 -30.91 9.14
C LEU A 146 -18.51 -31.08 10.51
N VAL A 147 -18.19 -30.22 11.47
CA VAL A 147 -18.83 -30.23 12.80
C VAL A 147 -20.34 -30.03 12.68
N GLY A 148 -20.78 -29.10 11.82
CA GLY A 148 -22.20 -28.89 11.51
C GLY A 148 -22.86 -30.15 10.95
N VAL A 149 -22.24 -30.79 9.96
CA VAL A 149 -22.72 -32.04 9.34
C VAL A 149 -22.82 -33.17 10.36
N VAL A 150 -21.80 -33.38 11.19
CA VAL A 150 -21.80 -34.42 12.24
C VAL A 150 -22.92 -34.19 13.24
N THR A 151 -23.16 -32.94 13.62
CA THR A 151 -24.22 -32.57 14.57
C THR A 151 -25.62 -32.87 14.00
N VAL A 152 -25.86 -32.44 12.75
CA VAL A 152 -27.14 -32.70 12.05
C VAL A 152 -27.32 -34.21 11.83
N PHE A 153 -26.28 -34.91 11.38
CA PHE A 153 -26.31 -36.35 11.18
C PHE A 153 -26.64 -37.08 12.49
N SER A 154 -25.96 -36.75 13.59
CA SER A 154 -26.23 -37.31 14.92
C SER A 154 -27.69 -37.09 15.35
N GLY A 155 -28.23 -35.88 15.13
CA GLY A 155 -29.63 -35.56 15.46
C GLY A 155 -30.64 -36.37 14.63
N GLN A 156 -30.39 -36.52 13.32
CA GLN A 156 -31.22 -37.35 12.45
C GLN A 156 -31.14 -38.83 12.84
N SER A 157 -29.95 -39.35 13.14
CA SER A 157 -29.79 -40.72 13.64
C SER A 157 -30.52 -40.95 14.96
N LEU A 158 -30.45 -40.01 15.91
CA LEU A 158 -31.16 -40.11 17.18
C LEU A 158 -32.69 -40.08 17.02
N LYS A 159 -33.22 -39.34 16.04
CA LYS A 159 -34.66 -39.32 15.75
C LYS A 159 -35.20 -40.72 15.43
N TYR A 160 -34.42 -41.56 14.75
CA TYR A 160 -34.83 -42.93 14.42
C TYR A 160 -34.85 -43.88 15.62
N ASN A 161 -34.27 -43.51 16.77
CA ASN A 161 -34.45 -44.28 18.02
C ASN A 161 -35.90 -44.21 18.56
N VAL A 162 -36.71 -43.24 18.11
CA VAL A 162 -38.10 -43.08 18.52
C VAL A 162 -39.00 -43.74 17.46
N SER A 163 -39.14 -45.07 17.53
CA SER A 163 -39.83 -45.89 16.52
C SER A 163 -41.36 -45.85 16.58
N GLY A 164 -41.94 -45.24 17.62
CA GLY A 164 -43.39 -45.19 17.84
C GLY A 164 -44.04 -46.48 18.35
N GLN A 165 -43.28 -47.57 18.49
CA GLN A 165 -43.79 -48.84 19.03
C GLN A 165 -43.64 -48.92 20.55
N THR A 166 -44.76 -49.08 21.28
CA THR A 166 -44.79 -49.18 22.75
C THR A 166 -43.88 -50.28 23.32
N GLN A 167 -43.78 -51.41 22.62
CA GLN A 167 -42.92 -52.54 22.99
C GLN A 167 -41.43 -52.18 23.00
N PHE A 168 -40.98 -51.36 22.05
CA PHE A 168 -39.58 -50.92 21.97
C PHE A 168 -39.22 -50.02 23.18
N TYR A 169 -40.13 -49.13 23.61
CA TYR A 169 -39.91 -48.32 24.81
C TYR A 169 -39.87 -49.15 26.10
N ALA A 170 -40.73 -50.17 26.23
CA ALA A 170 -40.70 -51.06 27.39
C ALA A 170 -39.37 -51.83 27.47
N LEU A 171 -38.86 -52.28 26.33
CA LEU A 171 -37.57 -52.97 26.22
C LEU A 171 -36.40 -52.06 26.62
N THR A 172 -36.36 -50.82 26.13
CA THR A 172 -35.27 -49.87 26.47
C THR A 172 -35.26 -49.50 27.95
N ILE A 173 -36.42 -49.35 28.58
CA ILE A 173 -36.53 -49.12 30.04
C ILE A 173 -35.98 -50.32 30.82
N LEU A 174 -36.39 -51.54 30.46
CA LEU A 174 -35.95 -52.76 31.15
C LEU A 174 -34.43 -52.93 31.04
N LEU A 175 -33.87 -52.76 29.84
CA LEU A 175 -32.42 -52.79 29.61
C LEU A 175 -31.70 -51.68 30.40
N GLY A 176 -32.23 -50.46 30.42
CA GLY A 176 -31.66 -49.34 31.18
C GLY A 176 -31.59 -49.61 32.68
N VAL A 177 -32.67 -50.14 33.27
CA VAL A 177 -32.72 -50.51 34.70
C VAL A 177 -31.77 -51.66 35.01
N ALA A 178 -31.75 -52.71 34.17
CA ALA A 178 -30.84 -53.84 34.36
C ALA A 178 -29.36 -53.41 34.29
N LEU A 179 -29.01 -52.55 33.33
CA LEU A 179 -27.66 -52.04 33.14
C LEU A 179 -27.22 -51.12 34.27
N LEU A 180 -28.08 -50.21 34.73
CA LEU A 180 -27.83 -49.39 35.92
C LEU A 180 -27.69 -50.24 37.17
N GLY A 181 -28.55 -51.25 37.35
CA GLY A 181 -28.45 -52.20 38.47
C GLY A 181 -27.13 -52.97 38.48
N LEU A 182 -26.66 -53.42 37.32
CA LEU A 182 -25.34 -54.04 37.17
C LEU A 182 -24.20 -53.07 37.48
N LEU A 183 -24.22 -51.84 36.95
CA LEU A 183 -23.20 -50.82 37.22
C LEU A 183 -23.11 -50.45 38.71
N VAL A 184 -24.25 -50.34 39.38
CA VAL A 184 -24.32 -50.01 40.81
C VAL A 184 -23.91 -51.20 41.69
N SER A 185 -24.23 -52.43 41.28
CA SER A 185 -23.83 -53.65 42.02
C SER A 185 -22.40 -54.11 41.73
N TRP A 186 -21.77 -53.63 40.64
CA TRP A 186 -20.40 -53.95 40.25
C TRP A 186 -19.32 -53.71 41.33
N PRO A 187 -19.31 -52.58 42.06
CA PRO A 187 -18.36 -52.35 43.16
C PRO A 187 -18.59 -53.29 44.35
N LEU A 188 -19.81 -53.78 44.51
CA LEU A 188 -20.22 -54.69 45.59
C LEU A 188 -19.85 -56.14 45.24
N LEU A 189 -20.08 -56.53 43.99
CA LEU A 189 -19.68 -57.82 43.42
C LEU A 189 -18.14 -57.98 43.36
N SER A 190 -17.41 -56.94 42.97
CA SER A 190 -15.93 -56.96 42.94
C SER A 190 -15.29 -57.06 44.34
N ARG A 191 -15.95 -56.53 45.38
CA ARG A 191 -15.54 -56.74 46.78
C ARG A 191 -15.85 -58.15 47.27
N LEU A 192 -16.96 -58.75 46.85
CA LEU A 192 -17.31 -60.14 47.18
C LEU A 192 -16.36 -61.15 46.50
N SER A 193 -15.91 -60.90 45.28
CA SER A 193 -14.92 -61.76 44.60
C SER A 193 -13.52 -61.71 45.21
N LEU A 194 -13.15 -60.60 45.88
CA LEU A 194 -11.88 -60.46 46.61
C LEU A 194 -11.90 -61.12 48.02
N LEU A 195 -13.09 -61.48 48.52
CA LEU A 195 -13.27 -62.15 49.81
C LEU A 195 -13.47 -63.66 49.68
N ILE A 196 -13.72 -64.16 48.47
CA ILE A 196 -14.00 -65.58 48.16
C ILE A 196 -12.85 -66.23 47.36
N GLY A 197 -11.81 -65.47 47.01
CA GLY A 197 -10.50 -65.97 46.53
C GLY A 197 -9.43 -65.74 47.59
#